data_AF-A0A090WVU6-F1
#
_entry.id   AF-A0A090WVU6-F1
#
_cell.length_a   1.000
_cell.length_b   1.000
_cell.length_c   1.000
_cell.angle_alpha   90.00
_cell.angle_beta   90.00
_cell.angle_gamma   90.00
#
_symmetry.space_group_name_H-M   'P 1'
#
loop_
_entity.id
_entity.type
_entity.pdbx_description
1 polymer ?
#
loop_
_entity_poly.entity_id
_entity_poly.type
_entity_poly.pdbx_seq_one_letter_code
_entity_poly.pdbx_strand_id
1 'polypeptide(L)'
;MKNYYFFKQSICFVCFFFLSLSIWATDETVSPGGDIQTAIDNVAASGGGVVTLAAGTHNITVPVRMKSNVTLQGEGQWASLLKTTVNMKMIIADSENLVNLIIQNLAIEGTNAANGGGIEITANDDVEHDNVQIINVHCTKTGWGVFILKEQKTC
;
A
#
# COMPACT_ATOMS: atom_id res chain seq x y z
N MET A 1 -40.85 62.55 2.10
CA MET A 1 -40.47 61.74 3.28
C MET A 1 -40.17 60.34 2.79
N LYS A 2 -38.95 59.84 3.08
CA LYS A 2 -38.49 58.47 2.76
C LYS A 2 -39.09 57.51 3.78
N ASN A 3 -39.53 56.31 3.35
CA ASN A 3 -39.70 55.12 4.22
C ASN A 3 -39.71 53.81 3.39
N TYR A 4 -38.50 53.34 3.06
CA TYR A 4 -37.88 52.04 3.36
C TYR A 4 -38.66 50.69 3.45
N TYR A 5 -38.08 49.68 2.77
CA TYR A 5 -38.05 48.19 2.94
C TYR A 5 -39.36 47.40 2.68
N PHE A 6 -39.38 46.20 2.05
CA PHE A 6 -38.41 45.09 2.04
C PHE A 6 -38.69 44.15 0.83
N PHE A 7 -37.65 43.86 0.03
CA PHE A 7 -37.66 42.89 -1.07
C PHE A 7 -37.53 41.47 -0.48
N LYS A 8 -38.59 40.65 -0.56
CA LYS A 8 -38.55 39.26 -0.07
C LYS A 8 -37.97 38.36 -1.16
N GLN A 9 -36.70 38.02 -1.00
CA GLN A 9 -35.99 36.99 -1.75
C GLN A 9 -36.66 35.63 -1.53
N SER A 10 -37.08 34.97 -2.61
CA SER A 10 -37.28 33.51 -2.63
C SER A 10 -36.06 32.88 -3.28
N ILE A 11 -34.98 32.75 -2.50
CA ILE A 11 -33.85 31.90 -2.87
C ILE A 11 -34.27 30.48 -2.52
N CYS A 12 -34.62 29.69 -3.55
CA CYS A 12 -34.72 28.24 -3.43
C CYS A 12 -33.36 27.71 -2.99
N PHE A 13 -33.27 27.33 -1.71
CA PHE A 13 -32.19 26.54 -1.14
C PHE A 13 -32.22 25.17 -1.82
N VAL A 14 -31.50 25.01 -2.93
CA VAL A 14 -31.12 23.69 -3.42
C VAL A 14 -30.12 23.16 -2.40
N CYS A 15 -30.63 22.45 -1.40
CA CYS A 15 -29.83 21.57 -0.55
C CYS A 15 -29.17 20.57 -1.49
N PHE A 16 -27.93 20.86 -1.92
CA PHE A 16 -27.02 19.85 -2.42
C PHE A 16 -26.85 18.86 -1.27
N PHE A 17 -27.59 17.76 -1.33
CA PHE A 17 -27.33 16.58 -0.53
C PHE A 17 -25.87 16.22 -0.84
N PHE A 18 -24.94 16.60 0.04
CA PHE A 18 -23.61 16.00 0.06
C PHE A 18 -23.87 14.53 0.37
N LEU A 19 -24.08 13.73 -0.67
CA LEU A 19 -23.94 12.30 -0.59
C LEU A 19 -22.48 12.11 -0.22
N SER A 20 -22.20 11.99 1.08
CA SER A 20 -20.89 11.59 1.54
C SER A 20 -20.66 10.23 0.90
N LEU A 21 -19.82 10.17 -0.13
CA LEU A 21 -19.21 8.93 -0.53
C LEU A 21 -18.41 8.50 0.69
N SER A 22 -19.00 7.63 1.50
CA SER A 22 -18.25 6.95 2.54
C SER A 22 -17.13 6.22 1.82
N ILE A 23 -15.90 6.65 2.11
CA ILE A 23 -14.68 5.98 1.69
C ILE A 23 -14.65 4.69 2.53
N TRP A 24 -15.21 3.61 1.97
CA TRP A 24 -15.16 2.31 2.61
C TRP A 24 -13.81 1.71 2.30
N ALA A 25 -13.07 1.34 3.34
CA ALA A 25 -11.96 0.43 3.20
C ALA A 25 -12.44 -0.76 2.35
N THR A 26 -11.76 -1.02 1.24
CA THR A 26 -12.11 -2.10 0.32
C THR A 26 -11.03 -3.14 0.36
N ASP A 27 -11.45 -4.40 0.38
CA ASP A 27 -10.53 -5.53 0.27
C ASP A 27 -10.50 -5.97 -1.20
N GLU A 28 -9.31 -6.29 -1.71
CA GLU A 28 -9.13 -6.83 -3.05
C GLU A 28 -8.37 -8.14 -3.01
N THR A 29 -8.76 -9.09 -3.87
CA THR A 29 -8.03 -10.36 -4.05
C THR A 29 -7.37 -10.38 -5.42
N VAL A 30 -6.07 -10.65 -5.45
CA VAL A 30 -5.26 -10.73 -6.66
C VAL A 30 -4.95 -12.19 -6.95
N SER A 31 -5.42 -12.70 -8.09
CA SER A 31 -5.03 -14.02 -8.59
C SER A 31 -3.63 -14.01 -9.20
N PRO A 32 -2.90 -15.14 -9.26
CA PRO A 32 -1.64 -15.23 -10.00
C PRO A 32 -1.73 -14.63 -11.41
N GLY A 33 -0.81 -13.72 -11.73
CA GLY A 33 -0.80 -12.97 -13.00
C GLY A 33 -1.64 -11.69 -13.01
N GLY A 34 -2.36 -11.40 -11.91
CA GLY A 34 -3.01 -10.11 -11.68
C GLY A 34 -2.04 -8.99 -11.31
N ASP A 35 -2.54 -7.76 -11.31
CA ASP A 35 -1.76 -6.56 -11.00
C ASP A 35 -1.85 -6.22 -9.50
N ILE A 36 -0.77 -6.53 -8.78
CA ILE A 36 -0.66 -6.29 -7.34
C ILE A 36 -0.62 -4.79 -7.02
N GLN A 37 0.08 -4.00 -7.84
CA GLN A 37 0.24 -2.57 -7.55
C GLN A 37 -1.07 -1.83 -7.75
N THR A 38 -1.81 -2.14 -8.81
CA THR A 38 -3.15 -1.57 -9.03
C THR A 38 -4.09 -1.89 -7.85
N ALA A 39 -4.06 -3.11 -7.32
CA ALA A 39 -4.87 -3.47 -6.15
C ALA A 39 -4.47 -2.68 -4.91
N ILE A 40 -3.17 -2.54 -4.62
CA ILE A 40 -2.68 -1.71 -3.51
C ILE A 40 -3.13 -0.26 -3.66
N ASP A 41 -3.02 0.30 -4.87
CA ASP A 41 -3.38 1.69 -5.14
C ASP A 41 -4.89 1.92 -4.99
N ASN A 42 -5.73 0.98 -5.45
CA ASN A 42 -7.18 1.05 -5.29
C ASN A 42 -7.60 0.97 -3.81
N VAL A 43 -7.03 0.01 -3.07
CA VAL A 43 -7.31 -0.16 -1.64
C VAL A 43 -6.89 1.09 -0.86
N ALA A 44 -5.70 1.63 -1.13
CA ALA A 44 -5.22 2.86 -0.50
C ALA A 44 -6.11 4.07 -0.85
N ALA A 45 -6.49 4.22 -2.12
CA ALA A 45 -7.39 5.29 -2.57
C ALA A 45 -8.79 5.19 -1.93
N SER A 46 -9.19 3.99 -1.54
CA SER A 46 -10.43 3.70 -0.80
C SER A 46 -10.26 3.80 0.72
N GLY A 47 -9.17 4.41 1.20
CA GLY A 47 -8.94 4.69 2.63
C GLY A 47 -8.24 3.57 3.41
N GLY A 48 -7.87 2.49 2.75
CA GLY A 48 -7.19 1.34 3.34
C GLY A 48 -7.96 0.03 3.17
N GLY A 49 -7.43 -1.05 3.76
CA GLY A 49 -8.00 -2.39 3.66
C GLY A 49 -6.95 -3.45 3.38
N VAL A 50 -7.39 -4.60 2.89
CA VAL A 50 -6.57 -5.79 2.69
C VAL A 50 -6.45 -6.14 1.20
N VAL A 51 -5.22 -6.21 0.71
CA VAL A 51 -4.88 -6.86 -0.56
C VAL A 51 -4.47 -8.30 -0.26
N THR A 52 -5.29 -9.26 -0.67
CA THR A 52 -5.01 -10.70 -0.54
C THR A 52 -4.46 -11.25 -1.85
N LEU A 53 -3.22 -11.75 -1.84
CA LEU A 53 -2.70 -12.56 -2.92
C LEU A 53 -3.30 -13.96 -2.80
N ALA A 54 -4.11 -14.38 -3.76
CA ALA A 54 -4.61 -15.75 -3.82
C ALA A 54 -3.43 -16.75 -3.89
N ALA A 55 -3.63 -17.96 -3.41
CA ALA A 55 -2.63 -19.01 -3.39
C ALA A 55 -2.04 -19.27 -4.78
N GLY A 56 -0.74 -19.52 -4.82
CA GLY A 56 0.02 -19.71 -6.05
C GLY A 56 1.17 -18.72 -6.24
N THR A 57 1.76 -18.73 -7.43
CA THR A 57 2.97 -17.96 -7.74
C THR A 57 2.62 -16.65 -8.45
N HIS A 58 2.97 -15.54 -7.81
CA HIS A 58 2.85 -14.17 -8.32
C HIS A 58 4.21 -13.71 -8.82
N ASN A 59 4.41 -13.75 -10.14
CA ASN A 59 5.66 -13.30 -10.74
C ASN A 59 5.65 -11.78 -10.90
N ILE A 60 6.67 -11.11 -10.38
CA ILE A 60 6.87 -9.66 -10.48
C ILE A 60 8.20 -9.34 -11.18
N THR A 61 8.17 -8.30 -12.01
CA THR A 61 9.34 -7.75 -12.71
C THR A 61 9.70 -6.34 -12.24
N VAL A 62 8.88 -5.76 -11.37
CA VAL A 62 9.09 -4.47 -10.70
C VAL A 62 8.78 -4.61 -9.21
N PRO A 63 9.36 -3.77 -8.34
CA PRO A 63 9.04 -3.77 -6.92
C PRO A 63 7.56 -3.48 -6.65
N VAL A 64 6.98 -4.17 -5.67
CA VAL A 64 5.66 -3.86 -5.10
C VAL A 64 5.84 -2.75 -4.07
N ARG A 65 5.23 -1.59 -4.30
CA ARG A 65 5.36 -0.41 -3.44
C ARG A 65 4.16 -0.30 -2.51
N MET A 66 4.43 -0.34 -1.21
CA MET A 66 3.41 -0.27 -0.17
C MET A 66 2.85 1.15 0.03
N LYS A 67 1.64 1.21 0.60
CA LYS A 67 0.87 2.42 0.91
C LYS A 67 0.37 2.37 2.36
N SER A 68 0.05 3.53 2.92
CA SER A 68 -0.55 3.65 4.26
C SER A 68 -1.89 2.95 4.33
N ASN A 69 -2.23 2.40 5.50
CA ASN A 69 -3.48 1.71 5.80
C ASN A 69 -3.75 0.48 4.93
N VAL A 70 -2.72 -0.07 4.28
CA VAL A 70 -2.83 -1.29 3.46
C VAL A 70 -2.20 -2.47 4.18
N THR A 71 -2.95 -3.57 4.24
CA THR A 71 -2.40 -4.90 4.54
C THR A 71 -2.17 -5.64 3.24
N LEU A 72 -0.94 -6.03 2.94
CA LEU A 72 -0.64 -7.02 1.90
C LEU A 72 -0.52 -8.39 2.57
N GLN A 73 -1.35 -9.34 2.17
CA GLN A 73 -1.32 -10.69 2.73
C GLN A 73 -1.35 -11.81 1.69
N GLY A 74 -0.79 -12.97 2.03
CA GLY A 74 -1.10 -14.22 1.35
C GLY A 74 -2.42 -14.83 1.85
N GLU A 75 -3.11 -15.60 1.00
CA GLU A 75 -4.38 -16.30 1.29
C GLU A 75 -4.27 -17.33 2.43
N GLY A 76 -3.05 -17.79 2.72
CA GLY A 76 -2.73 -18.66 3.85
C GLY A 76 -1.23 -18.66 4.12
N GLN A 77 -0.80 -19.26 5.22
CA GLN A 77 0.62 -19.28 5.61
C GLN A 77 1.49 -19.83 4.47
N TRP A 78 2.21 -18.93 3.81
CA TRP A 78 3.12 -19.20 2.70
C TRP A 78 2.46 -19.88 1.48
N ALA A 79 1.13 -19.83 1.38
CA ALA A 79 0.37 -20.36 0.24
C ALA A 79 0.52 -19.48 -1.02
N SER A 80 0.85 -18.20 -0.82
CA SER A 80 1.08 -17.22 -1.88
C SER A 80 2.57 -16.91 -1.97
N LEU A 81 3.16 -17.20 -3.12
CA LEU A 81 4.57 -16.99 -3.41
C LEU A 81 4.74 -15.76 -4.30
N LEU A 82 5.30 -14.68 -3.76
CA LEU A 82 5.80 -13.56 -4.54
C LEU A 82 7.20 -13.92 -5.08
N LYS A 83 7.38 -13.91 -6.40
CA LYS A 83 8.60 -14.38 -7.05
C LYS A 83 9.12 -13.40 -8.08
N THR A 84 10.44 -13.30 -8.19
CA THR A 84 11.07 -12.56 -9.29
C THR A 84 12.26 -13.31 -9.89
N THR A 85 12.56 -12.98 -11.14
CA THR A 85 13.81 -13.37 -11.83
C THR A 85 14.73 -12.17 -12.04
N VAL A 86 14.37 -11.00 -11.52
CA VAL A 86 15.11 -9.75 -11.65
C VAL A 86 15.90 -9.49 -10.35
N ASN A 87 17.10 -8.92 -10.47
CA ASN A 87 17.86 -8.43 -9.31
C ASN A 87 17.23 -7.12 -8.82
N MET A 88 16.32 -7.21 -7.85
CA MET A 88 15.56 -6.06 -7.34
C MET A 88 15.14 -6.26 -5.88
N LYS A 89 14.72 -5.16 -5.25
CA LYS A 89 13.96 -5.15 -4.00
C LYS A 89 12.52 -5.56 -4.34
N MET A 90 11.96 -6.57 -3.67
CA MET A 90 10.67 -7.15 -4.07
C MET A 90 9.49 -6.36 -3.51
N ILE A 91 9.52 -6.03 -2.21
CA ILE A 91 8.56 -5.13 -1.57
C ILE A 91 9.32 -3.94 -1.01
N ILE A 92 8.81 -2.74 -1.28
CA ILE A 92 9.40 -1.48 -0.81
C ILE A 92 8.36 -0.62 -0.10
N ALA A 93 8.78 -0.01 1.00
CA ALA A 93 8.04 0.99 1.77
C ALA A 93 8.96 2.18 2.01
N ASP A 94 8.95 3.11 1.07
CA ASP A 94 9.88 4.25 0.93
C ASP A 94 9.13 5.55 0.57
N SER A 95 7.81 5.56 0.76
CA SER A 95 6.96 6.73 0.46
C SER A 95 6.71 7.59 1.71
N GLU A 96 6.26 8.83 1.50
CA GLU A 96 6.13 9.83 2.56
C GLU A 96 5.21 9.37 3.69
N ASN A 97 5.79 9.30 4.90
CA ASN A 97 5.12 9.10 6.17
C ASN A 97 4.12 7.94 6.21
N LEU A 98 4.55 6.74 5.76
CA LEU A 98 3.70 5.55 5.82
C LEU A 98 3.21 5.25 7.24
N VAL A 99 1.90 5.00 7.37
CA VAL A 99 1.26 4.61 8.63
C VAL A 99 0.40 3.37 8.46
N ASN A 100 0.33 2.53 9.50
CA ASN A 100 -0.54 1.35 9.54
C ASN A 100 -0.34 0.40 8.35
N LEU A 101 0.90 -0.03 8.15
CA LEU A 101 1.30 -0.95 7.10
C LEU A 101 1.49 -2.35 7.67
N ILE A 102 0.88 -3.35 7.05
CA ILE A 102 1.08 -4.76 7.41
C ILE A 102 1.47 -5.55 6.17
N ILE A 103 2.54 -6.33 6.28
CA ILE A 103 2.97 -7.31 5.27
C ILE A 103 2.95 -8.67 5.95
N GLN A 104 2.06 -9.59 5.53
CA GLN A 104 1.86 -10.84 6.26
C GLN A 104 1.58 -12.10 5.44
N ASN A 105 1.87 -13.26 6.02
CA ASN A 105 1.45 -14.58 5.50
C ASN A 105 1.89 -14.91 4.06
N LEU A 106 3.00 -14.35 3.56
CA LEU A 106 3.49 -14.62 2.20
C LEU A 106 4.89 -15.25 2.18
N ALA A 107 5.16 -16.03 1.14
CA ALA A 107 6.51 -16.43 0.78
C ALA A 107 7.07 -15.46 -0.26
N ILE A 108 8.37 -15.19 -0.18
CA ILE A 108 9.11 -14.34 -1.10
C ILE A 108 10.29 -15.15 -1.63
N GLU A 109 10.41 -15.27 -2.96
CA GLU A 109 11.56 -15.89 -3.64
C GLU A 109 12.25 -14.91 -4.59
N GLY A 110 13.47 -14.51 -4.23
CA GLY A 110 14.33 -13.66 -5.05
C GLY A 110 15.28 -14.44 -5.96
N THR A 111 16.39 -13.79 -6.34
CA THR A 111 17.43 -14.34 -7.25
C THR A 111 18.77 -14.65 -6.59
N ASN A 112 18.89 -14.48 -5.27
CA ASN A 112 20.11 -14.58 -4.46
C ASN A 112 21.21 -13.58 -4.88
N ALA A 113 20.83 -12.51 -5.58
CA ALA A 113 21.74 -11.44 -5.98
C ALA A 113 21.99 -10.50 -4.79
N ALA A 114 23.22 -9.99 -4.66
CA ALA A 114 23.64 -9.16 -3.52
C ALA A 114 22.76 -7.91 -3.29
N ASN A 115 22.21 -7.34 -4.36
CA ASN A 115 21.34 -6.16 -4.32
C ASN A 115 19.84 -6.52 -4.39
N GLY A 116 19.51 -7.80 -4.47
CA GLY A 116 18.14 -8.30 -4.55
C GLY A 116 17.60 -8.57 -3.16
N GLY A 117 16.49 -7.96 -2.80
CA GLY A 117 16.01 -7.99 -1.42
C GLY A 117 14.56 -8.41 -1.29
N GLY A 118 14.19 -8.95 -0.13
CA GLY A 118 12.80 -9.30 0.16
C GLY A 118 11.95 -8.07 0.45
N ILE A 119 12.08 -7.50 1.65
CA ILE A 119 11.32 -6.32 2.09
C ILE A 119 12.27 -5.21 2.52
N GLU A 120 12.13 -4.03 1.94
CA GLU A 120 12.83 -2.82 2.36
C GLU A 120 11.85 -1.79 2.93
N ILE A 121 12.17 -1.27 4.11
CA ILE A 121 11.50 -0.13 4.73
C ILE A 121 12.54 0.98 4.88
N THR A 122 12.35 2.11 4.19
CA THR A 122 13.35 3.18 4.08
C THR A 122 12.78 4.51 4.55
N ALA A 123 13.23 4.95 5.73
CA ALA A 123 13.01 6.30 6.22
C ALA A 123 14.09 7.26 5.67
N ASN A 124 13.84 8.57 5.75
CA ASN A 124 14.86 9.60 5.52
C ASN A 124 14.68 10.76 6.51
N ASP A 125 15.36 11.90 6.31
CA ASP A 125 15.28 13.03 7.24
C ASP A 125 13.87 13.67 7.33
N ASP A 126 13.02 13.47 6.32
CA ASP A 126 11.66 14.02 6.24
C ASP A 126 10.58 12.94 6.13
N VAL A 127 10.94 11.66 6.24
CA VAL A 127 10.04 10.52 6.08
C VAL A 127 10.15 9.62 7.30
N GLU A 128 9.08 9.60 8.09
CA GLU A 128 8.95 8.80 9.30
C GLU A 128 7.83 7.77 9.14
N HIS A 129 8.12 6.50 9.37
CA HIS A 129 7.11 5.45 9.28
C HIS A 129 6.60 5.06 10.65
N ASP A 130 5.28 4.97 10.80
CA ASP A 130 4.63 4.56 12.05
C ASP A 130 3.82 3.28 11.87
N ASN A 131 3.87 2.41 12.89
CA ASN A 131 3.09 1.17 12.93
C ASN A 131 3.25 0.31 11.67
N VAL A 132 4.49 -0.08 11.38
CA VAL A 132 4.85 -1.02 10.31
C VAL A 132 5.04 -2.41 10.89
N GLN A 133 4.36 -3.41 10.33
CA GLN A 133 4.39 -4.78 10.80
C GLN A 133 4.76 -5.74 9.66
N ILE A 134 5.68 -6.67 9.95
CA ILE A 134 6.06 -7.77 9.05
C ILE A 134 5.84 -9.07 9.82
N ILE A 135 4.86 -9.87 9.41
CA ILE A 135 4.34 -10.99 10.22
C ILE A 135 4.31 -12.26 9.36
N ASN A 136 4.95 -13.34 9.80
CA ASN A 136 4.87 -14.64 9.12
C ASN A 136 5.28 -14.58 7.63
N VAL A 137 6.36 -13.85 7.32
CA VAL A 137 6.93 -13.77 5.97
C VAL A 137 8.13 -14.71 5.85
N HIS A 138 8.18 -15.48 4.77
CA HIS A 138 9.29 -16.40 4.47
C HIS A 138 10.09 -15.92 3.26
N CYS A 139 11.22 -15.25 3.49
CA CYS A 139 12.13 -14.83 2.43
C CYS A 139 13.15 -15.94 2.10
N THR A 140 13.23 -16.33 0.83
CA THR A 140 14.18 -17.31 0.32
C THR A 140 14.86 -16.78 -0.93
N LYS A 141 16.12 -17.17 -1.12
CA LYS A 141 16.92 -16.73 -2.28
C LYS A 141 16.85 -15.21 -2.46
N THR A 142 16.78 -14.43 -1.39
CA THR A 142 16.98 -12.98 -1.46
C THR A 142 18.42 -12.72 -1.02
N GLY A 143 19.09 -11.73 -1.61
CA GLY A 143 20.40 -11.29 -1.12
C GLY A 143 20.33 -10.81 0.33
N TRP A 144 19.26 -10.10 0.67
CA TRP A 144 18.87 -9.78 2.04
C TRP A 144 17.37 -10.05 2.26
N GLY A 145 17.01 -10.51 3.46
CA GLY A 145 15.63 -10.91 3.80
C GLY A 145 14.71 -9.71 4.02
N VAL A 146 14.97 -8.98 5.11
CA VAL A 146 14.24 -7.77 5.50
C VAL A 146 15.27 -6.73 5.91
N PHE A 147 15.15 -5.51 5.40
CA PHE A 147 16.01 -4.40 5.77
C PHE A 147 15.14 -3.21 6.16
N ILE A 148 15.39 -2.66 7.36
CA ILE A 148 14.81 -1.41 7.82
C ILE A 148 15.98 -0.45 8.00
N LEU A 149 15.98 0.63 7.23
CA LEU A 149 17.10 1.56 7.19
C LEU A 149 16.64 3.00 7.07
N LYS A 150 17.60 3.90 7.30
CA LYS A 150 17.48 5.31 6.96
C LYS A 150 18.45 5.61 5.82
N GLU A 151 17.97 6.26 4.78
CA GLU A 151 18.82 6.85 3.74
C GLU A 151 18.97 8.34 4.04
N GLN A 152 20.21 8.80 4.27
CA GLN A 152 20.48 10.21 4.50
C GLN A 152 20.47 10.96 3.17
N LYS A 153 19.72 12.05 3.08
CA LYS A 153 19.86 12.98 1.95
C LYS A 153 21.23 13.64 2.12
N THR A 154 22.19 13.30 1.27
CA THR A 154 23.44 14.06 1.21
C THR A 154 23.10 15.48 0.77
N CYS A 155 23.34 16.45 1.66
CA CYS A 155 23.17 17.89 1.43
C CYS A 155 23.98 18.39 0.24
#